data_AF-A0A2K4ZAN7-F1
#
_entry.id   AF-A0A2K4ZAN7-F1
#
_cell.length_a   1.000
_cell.length_b   1.000
_cell.length_c   1.000
_cell.angle_alpha   90.00
_cell.angle_beta   90.00
_cell.angle_gamma   90.00
#
_symmetry.space_group_name_H-M   'P 1'
#
loop_
_entity.id
_entity.type
_entity.pdbx_description
1 polymer ?
#
loop_
_entity_poly.entity_id
_entity_poly.type
_entity_poly.pdbx_seq_one_letter_code
_entity_poly.pdbx_strand_id
1 'polypeptide(L)'
;MVKVLDEFRKRLDDVMIKAFGHRVVLFGYGYSGRFLEWYAEYYHSIKVDFIIKEGYAKDIPYEFPIFRDSLFEFDYMDVKNALVWLAIPEDEEVKRKLEEAGYIKDKTYFNFLEIVYGKDYICTESEEKDIFTRKKTGIRDVQFMEWLEYVYDCNFVTAIESKDFVEGIAGGHSYRISTQKEIFPILDKCHCMPKDGDGIFDFGCGKGGAMIAFLDYGFQKIGG
;
A
#
# COMPACT_ATOMS: atom_id res chain seq x y z
N MET A 1 7.72 16.84 -3.62
CA MET A 1 7.67 15.42 -3.99
C MET A 1 9.02 14.77 -3.79
N VAL A 2 9.06 13.64 -3.08
CA VAL A 2 10.31 12.98 -2.67
C VAL A 2 10.81 12.09 -3.81
N LYS A 3 11.99 12.42 -4.37
CA LYS A 3 12.53 11.78 -5.59
C LYS A 3 12.68 10.25 -5.50
N VAL A 4 12.99 9.70 -4.32
CA VAL A 4 13.14 8.24 -4.15
C VAL A 4 11.84 7.48 -4.40
N LEU A 5 10.70 8.15 -4.30
CA LEU A 5 9.39 7.57 -4.55
C LEU A 5 9.02 7.61 -6.05
N ASP A 6 9.78 8.31 -6.90
CA ASP A 6 9.47 8.43 -8.33
C ASP A 6 9.56 7.06 -9.03
N GLU A 7 10.53 6.23 -8.65
CA GLU A 7 10.64 4.87 -9.17
C GLU A 7 9.44 4.00 -8.76
N PHE A 8 9.04 4.08 -7.49
CA PHE A 8 7.88 3.38 -6.98
C PHE A 8 6.60 3.79 -7.72
N ARG A 9 6.37 5.11 -7.84
CA ARG A 9 5.23 5.67 -8.60
C ARG A 9 5.23 5.18 -10.03
N LYS A 10 6.36 5.29 -10.73
CA LYS A 10 6.48 4.85 -12.11
C LYS A 10 6.09 3.38 -12.29
N ARG A 11 6.58 2.49 -11.41
CA ARG A 11 6.24 1.05 -11.45
C ARG A 11 4.73 0.81 -11.30
N LEU A 12 4.06 1.57 -10.44
CA LEU A 12 2.60 1.49 -10.28
C LEU A 12 1.87 2.10 -11.48
N ASP A 13 2.24 3.31 -11.87
CA ASP A 13 1.60 4.10 -12.92
C ASP A 13 1.67 3.35 -14.26
N ASP A 14 2.83 2.79 -14.63
CA ASP A 14 3.03 2.03 -15.87
C ASP A 14 2.04 0.85 -16.02
N VAL A 15 1.54 0.33 -14.90
CA VAL A 15 0.53 -0.74 -14.86
C VAL A 15 -0.88 -0.18 -14.75
N MET A 16 -1.11 0.78 -13.85
CA MET A 16 -2.44 1.33 -13.58
C MET A 16 -3.05 2.05 -14.78
N ILE A 17 -2.24 2.77 -15.58
CA ILE A 17 -2.75 3.43 -16.79
C ILE A 17 -3.31 2.43 -17.82
N LYS A 18 -2.92 1.16 -17.76
CA LYS A 18 -3.48 0.12 -18.64
C LYS A 18 -4.95 -0.17 -18.31
N ALA A 19 -5.40 0.18 -17.10
CA ALA A 19 -6.78 -0.03 -16.68
C ALA A 19 -7.78 1.01 -17.20
N PHE A 20 -7.32 2.07 -17.90
CA PHE A 20 -8.25 3.02 -18.52
C PHE A 20 -9.16 2.30 -19.53
N GLY A 21 -10.47 2.40 -19.30
CA GLY A 21 -11.48 1.73 -20.14
C GLY A 21 -11.70 0.25 -19.83
N HIS A 22 -11.04 -0.29 -18.81
CA HIS A 22 -11.21 -1.66 -18.33
C HIS A 22 -11.82 -1.67 -16.94
N ARG A 23 -12.57 -2.74 -16.63
CA ARG A 23 -12.93 -3.04 -15.24
C ARG A 23 -11.70 -3.52 -14.49
N VAL A 24 -11.63 -3.30 -13.18
CA VAL A 24 -10.53 -3.74 -12.33
C VAL A 24 -11.03 -4.70 -11.26
N VAL A 25 -10.43 -5.88 -11.22
CA VAL A 25 -10.58 -6.86 -10.13
C VAL A 25 -9.34 -6.79 -9.25
N LEU A 26 -9.48 -6.32 -8.01
CA LEU A 26 -8.41 -6.30 -7.03
C LEU A 26 -8.44 -7.60 -6.21
N PHE A 27 -7.45 -8.46 -6.43
CA PHE A 27 -7.32 -9.73 -5.72
C PHE A 27 -6.33 -9.58 -4.56
N GLY A 28 -6.87 -9.50 -3.34
CA GLY A 28 -6.10 -9.42 -2.11
C GLY A 28 -6.29 -8.11 -1.36
N TYR A 29 -7.33 -8.02 -0.53
CA TYR A 29 -7.67 -6.78 0.19
C TYR A 29 -7.03 -6.66 1.59
N GLY A 30 -5.69 -6.80 1.61
CA GLY A 30 -4.82 -6.52 2.76
C GLY A 30 -4.39 -5.05 2.83
N TYR A 31 -3.20 -4.76 3.37
CA TYR A 31 -2.63 -3.41 3.29
C TYR A 31 -2.28 -3.01 1.85
N SER A 32 -1.57 -3.89 1.11
CA SER A 32 -1.28 -3.69 -0.33
C SER A 32 -2.54 -3.37 -1.15
N GLY A 33 -3.59 -4.20 -1.05
CA GLY A 33 -4.82 -3.97 -1.82
C GLY A 33 -5.48 -2.64 -1.49
N ARG A 34 -5.63 -2.32 -0.20
CA ARG A 34 -6.17 -1.04 0.25
C ARG A 34 -5.33 0.16 -0.19
N PHE A 35 -4.01 -0.01 -0.31
CA PHE A 35 -3.13 1.04 -0.84
C PHE A 35 -3.31 1.20 -2.35
N LEU A 36 -3.36 0.11 -3.11
CA LEU A 36 -3.53 0.14 -4.57
C LEU A 36 -4.85 0.77 -4.98
N GLU A 37 -5.95 0.42 -4.31
CA GLU A 37 -7.26 1.05 -4.51
C GLU A 37 -7.19 2.57 -4.26
N TRP A 38 -6.65 2.98 -3.11
CA TRP A 38 -6.50 4.40 -2.80
C TRP A 38 -5.62 5.12 -3.82
N TYR A 39 -4.46 4.55 -4.16
CA TYR A 39 -3.51 5.16 -5.08
C TYR A 39 -4.12 5.32 -6.47
N ALA A 40 -4.84 4.30 -6.96
CA ALA A 40 -5.51 4.32 -8.24
C ALA A 40 -6.60 5.40 -8.31
N GLU A 41 -7.43 5.51 -7.27
CA GLU A 41 -8.48 6.53 -7.24
C GLU A 41 -7.87 7.93 -7.08
N TYR A 42 -6.91 8.08 -6.18
CA TYR A 42 -6.30 9.36 -5.83
C TYR A 42 -5.47 9.96 -6.97
N TYR A 43 -4.59 9.18 -7.61
CA TYR A 43 -3.69 9.68 -8.64
C TYR A 43 -4.23 9.54 -10.06
N HIS A 44 -5.08 8.54 -10.32
CA HIS A 44 -5.51 8.20 -11.68
C HIS A 44 -7.03 8.25 -11.88
N SER A 45 -7.81 8.55 -10.83
CA SER A 45 -9.28 8.49 -10.86
C SER A 45 -9.83 7.12 -11.33
N ILE A 46 -9.06 6.05 -11.13
CA ILE A 46 -9.44 4.68 -11.46
C ILE A 46 -10.13 4.08 -10.25
N LYS A 47 -11.35 3.58 -10.43
CA LYS A 47 -12.10 2.87 -9.39
C LYS A 47 -11.94 1.37 -9.58
N VAL A 48 -11.76 0.66 -8.47
CA VAL A 48 -11.80 -0.80 -8.45
C VAL A 48 -13.26 -1.25 -8.49
N ASP A 49 -13.60 -2.12 -9.44
CA ASP A 49 -14.98 -2.62 -9.60
C ASP A 49 -15.28 -3.81 -8.68
N PHE A 50 -14.28 -4.67 -8.48
CA PHE A 50 -14.43 -5.90 -7.70
C PHE A 50 -13.26 -6.09 -6.76
N ILE A 51 -13.55 -6.41 -5.50
CA ILE A 51 -12.54 -6.69 -4.48
C ILE A 51 -12.68 -8.13 -4.05
N ILE A 52 -11.66 -8.94 -4.27
CA ILE A 52 -11.57 -10.31 -3.77
C ILE A 52 -10.76 -10.32 -2.47
N LYS A 53 -11.32 -10.92 -1.42
CA LYS A 53 -10.62 -11.14 -0.15
C LYS A 53 -10.81 -12.56 0.31
N GLU A 54 -9.70 -13.28 0.44
CA GLU A 54 -9.68 -14.60 1.04
C GLU A 54 -9.51 -14.56 2.56
N GLY A 55 -10.18 -15.49 3.24
CA GLY A 55 -10.27 -15.54 4.71
C GLY A 55 -11.46 -14.81 5.34
N TYR A 56 -11.59 -14.94 6.67
CA TYR A 56 -12.69 -14.38 7.50
C TYR A 56 -12.18 -13.37 8.54
N ALA A 57 -10.98 -12.82 8.35
CA ALA A 57 -10.38 -11.89 9.32
C ALA A 57 -11.31 -10.69 9.57
N LYS A 58 -11.50 -10.29 10.84
CA LYS A 58 -12.47 -9.28 11.29
C LYS A 58 -12.30 -7.86 10.71
N ASP A 59 -11.21 -7.62 9.99
CA ASP A 59 -10.83 -6.31 9.43
C ASP A 59 -11.38 -6.11 8.01
N ILE A 60 -12.62 -6.54 7.75
CA ILE A 60 -13.28 -6.35 6.46
C ILE A 60 -14.13 -5.08 6.53
N PRO A 61 -13.83 -4.02 5.75
CA PRO A 61 -14.72 -2.86 5.67
C PRO A 61 -16.08 -3.28 5.13
N TYR A 62 -17.14 -2.92 5.84
CA TYR A 62 -18.53 -3.24 5.47
C TYR A 62 -19.05 -2.42 4.28
N GLU A 63 -18.25 -1.52 3.72
CA GLU A 63 -18.67 -0.49 2.76
C GLU A 63 -18.71 -0.96 1.30
N PHE A 64 -18.19 -2.16 1.00
CA PHE A 64 -18.09 -2.67 -0.38
C PHE A 64 -18.61 -4.10 -0.52
N PRO A 65 -19.17 -4.47 -1.69
CA PRO A 65 -19.35 -5.87 -2.02
C PRO A 65 -17.97 -6.53 -2.13
N ILE A 66 -17.71 -7.47 -1.24
CA ILE A 66 -16.45 -8.23 -1.22
C ILE A 66 -16.74 -9.63 -1.72
N PHE A 67 -15.95 -10.04 -2.68
CA PHE A 67 -16.11 -11.27 -3.42
C PHE A 67 -15.10 -12.31 -2.93
N ARG A 68 -15.43 -13.57 -3.22
CA ARG A 68 -14.50 -14.69 -3.17
C ARG A 68 -13.90 -14.88 -4.56
N ASP A 69 -12.80 -15.61 -4.62
CA ASP A 69 -12.18 -16.06 -5.86
C ASP A 69 -13.13 -16.77 -6.84
N SER A 70 -14.22 -17.35 -6.34
CA SER A 70 -15.35 -17.87 -7.12
C SER A 70 -15.96 -16.86 -8.10
N LEU A 71 -15.65 -15.56 -7.94
CA LEU A 71 -15.92 -14.51 -8.93
C LEU A 71 -15.49 -14.89 -10.35
N PHE A 72 -14.44 -15.70 -10.50
CA PHE A 72 -13.93 -16.13 -11.80
C PHE A 72 -14.65 -17.36 -12.39
N GLU A 73 -15.47 -18.08 -11.62
CA GLU A 73 -15.98 -19.40 -12.02
C GLU A 73 -17.47 -19.40 -12.43
N PHE A 74 -18.31 -18.65 -11.73
CA PHE A 74 -19.77 -18.81 -11.81
C PHE A 74 -20.47 -17.80 -12.74
N ASP A 75 -19.72 -16.96 -13.46
CA ASP A 75 -20.24 -15.95 -14.41
C ASP A 75 -21.35 -15.04 -13.82
N TYR A 76 -21.43 -14.91 -12.50
CA TYR A 76 -22.47 -14.11 -11.81
C TYR A 76 -22.17 -12.61 -11.82
N MET A 77 -20.91 -12.24 -12.06
CA MET A 77 -20.50 -10.88 -12.41
C MET A 77 -19.70 -10.94 -13.71
N ASP A 78 -19.81 -9.89 -14.52
CA ASP A 78 -19.07 -9.79 -15.77
C ASP A 78 -17.64 -9.28 -15.52
N VAL A 79 -16.71 -10.22 -15.38
CA VAL A 79 -15.27 -9.96 -15.19
C VAL A 79 -14.42 -10.36 -16.39
N LYS A 80 -15.01 -10.86 -17.48
CA LYS A 80 -14.27 -11.49 -18.61
C LYS A 80 -13.25 -10.59 -19.29
N ASN A 81 -13.45 -9.27 -19.27
CA ASN A 81 -12.55 -8.27 -19.86
C ASN A 81 -11.90 -7.36 -18.81
N ALA A 82 -11.97 -7.74 -17.53
CA ALA A 82 -11.35 -6.97 -16.47
C ALA A 82 -9.82 -7.15 -16.49
N LEU A 83 -9.11 -6.20 -15.92
CA LEU A 83 -7.73 -6.38 -15.50
C LEU A 83 -7.71 -6.84 -14.05
N VAL A 84 -6.91 -7.86 -13.75
CA VAL A 84 -6.73 -8.34 -12.39
C VAL A 84 -5.48 -7.72 -11.79
N TRP A 85 -5.65 -7.02 -10.66
CA TRP A 85 -4.57 -6.51 -9.84
C TRP A 85 -4.35 -7.47 -8.68
N LEU A 86 -3.26 -8.22 -8.72
CA LEU A 86 -2.93 -9.18 -7.69
C LEU A 86 -2.05 -8.51 -6.62
N ALA A 87 -2.55 -8.50 -5.39
CA ALA A 87 -1.96 -7.84 -4.22
C ALA A 87 -1.55 -8.83 -3.11
N ILE A 88 -1.56 -10.12 -3.41
CA ILE A 88 -1.09 -11.23 -2.58
C ILE A 88 -0.01 -12.01 -3.35
N PRO A 89 0.83 -12.81 -2.67
CA PRO A 89 1.77 -13.69 -3.35
C PRO A 89 1.07 -14.57 -4.39
N GLU A 90 1.67 -14.70 -5.56
CA GLU A 90 1.25 -15.65 -6.56
C GLU A 90 1.80 -17.03 -6.19
N ASP A 91 0.94 -17.90 -5.68
CA ASP A 91 1.23 -19.33 -5.59
C ASP A 91 0.66 -20.09 -6.82
N GLU A 92 0.96 -21.38 -6.91
CA GLU A 92 0.50 -22.22 -8.02
C GLU A 92 -1.03 -22.32 -8.10
N GLU A 93 -1.74 -22.17 -6.97
CA GLU A 93 -3.20 -22.21 -6.96
C GLU A 93 -3.79 -20.94 -7.58
N VAL A 94 -3.34 -19.77 -7.11
CA VAL A 94 -3.73 -18.46 -7.63
C VAL A 94 -3.42 -18.36 -9.11
N LYS A 95 -2.20 -18.76 -9.50
CA LYS A 95 -1.77 -18.75 -10.89
C LYS A 95 -2.67 -19.61 -11.77
N ARG A 96 -2.87 -20.88 -11.39
CA ARG A 96 -3.73 -21.81 -12.15
C ARG A 96 -5.15 -21.24 -12.28
N LYS A 97 -5.71 -20.68 -11.21
CA LYS A 97 -7.06 -20.11 -11.21
C LYS A 97 -7.20 -18.94 -12.19
N LEU A 98 -6.21 -18.04 -12.22
CA LEU A 98 -6.18 -16.93 -13.18
C LEU A 98 -6.00 -17.41 -14.63
N GLU A 99 -5.13 -18.39 -14.86
CA GLU A 99 -4.91 -18.98 -16.18
C GLU A 99 -6.15 -19.73 -16.71
N GLU A 100 -6.82 -20.53 -15.86
CA GLU A 100 -8.07 -21.23 -16.20
C GLU A 100 -9.21 -20.25 -16.50
N ALA A 101 -9.25 -19.10 -15.82
CA ALA A 101 -10.18 -18.00 -16.11
C ALA A 101 -9.80 -17.17 -17.35
N GLY A 102 -8.69 -17.49 -18.02
CA GLY A 102 -8.26 -16.84 -19.28
C GLY A 102 -7.40 -15.59 -19.11
N TYR A 103 -6.92 -15.30 -17.89
CA TYR A 103 -6.00 -14.18 -17.65
C TYR A 103 -4.55 -14.57 -18.00
N ILE A 104 -3.80 -13.59 -18.50
CA ILE A 104 -2.43 -13.74 -18.98
C ILE A 104 -1.54 -12.78 -18.17
N LYS A 105 -0.49 -13.32 -17.55
CA LYS A 105 0.47 -12.53 -16.75
C LYS A 105 1.05 -11.38 -17.56
N ASP A 106 1.16 -10.22 -16.93
CA ASP A 106 1.70 -8.98 -17.49
C ASP A 106 0.92 -8.40 -18.69
N LYS A 107 -0.26 -8.96 -18.99
CA LYS A 107 -1.18 -8.47 -20.03
C LYS A 107 -2.56 -8.16 -19.47
N THR A 108 -3.18 -9.13 -18.81
CA THR A 108 -4.53 -9.00 -18.25
C THR A 108 -4.59 -9.27 -16.75
N TYR A 109 -3.53 -9.81 -16.15
CA TYR A 109 -3.33 -9.71 -14.71
C TYR A 109 -1.90 -9.27 -14.36
N PHE A 110 -1.77 -8.58 -13.23
CA PHE A 110 -0.52 -7.93 -12.80
C PHE A 110 -0.26 -8.20 -11.32
N ASN A 111 0.88 -8.83 -11.00
CA ASN A 111 1.32 -9.05 -9.63
C ASN A 111 2.07 -7.82 -9.11
N PHE A 112 1.39 -6.99 -8.32
CA PHE A 112 1.97 -5.74 -7.82
C PHE A 112 3.12 -5.96 -6.83
N LEU A 113 3.17 -7.09 -6.13
CA LEU A 113 4.31 -7.43 -5.27
C LEU A 113 5.58 -7.64 -6.10
N GLU A 114 5.47 -8.41 -7.19
CA GLU A 114 6.58 -8.63 -8.12
C GLU A 114 6.96 -7.37 -8.90
N ILE A 115 5.98 -6.58 -9.33
CA ILE A 115 6.23 -5.31 -10.03
C ILE A 115 7.06 -4.36 -9.16
N VAL A 116 6.72 -4.27 -7.87
CA VAL A 116 7.37 -3.33 -6.94
C VAL A 116 8.69 -3.87 -6.41
N TYR A 117 8.77 -5.14 -5.99
CA TYR A 117 9.94 -5.67 -5.28
C TYR A 117 10.68 -6.78 -6.03
N GLY A 118 10.25 -7.13 -7.25
CA GLY A 118 10.85 -8.23 -8.00
C GLY A 118 10.68 -9.57 -7.27
N LYS A 119 11.78 -10.26 -6.97
CA LYS A 119 11.76 -11.51 -6.20
C LYS A 119 11.86 -11.30 -4.69
N ASP A 120 12.06 -10.06 -4.25
CA ASP A 120 12.37 -9.71 -2.86
C ASP A 120 11.13 -9.23 -2.08
N TYR A 121 9.92 -9.51 -2.58
CA TYR A 121 8.67 -9.17 -1.87
C TYR A 121 8.43 -10.02 -0.62
N ILE A 122 9.24 -11.05 -0.38
CA ILE A 122 9.25 -11.84 0.85
C ILE A 122 10.53 -11.54 1.61
N CYS A 123 10.41 -10.88 2.76
CA CYS A 123 11.52 -10.67 3.67
C CYS A 123 11.61 -11.84 4.67
N THR A 124 12.71 -12.58 4.64
CA THR A 124 13.01 -13.62 5.64
C THR A 124 13.27 -13.01 7.02
N GLU A 125 13.21 -13.83 8.06
CA GLU A 125 13.36 -13.38 9.45
C GLU A 125 14.60 -12.51 9.65
N SER A 126 14.40 -11.38 10.33
CA SER A 126 15.50 -10.52 10.77
C SER A 126 16.03 -11.04 12.11
N GLU A 127 17.33 -11.37 12.16
CA GLU A 127 18.05 -11.69 13.40
C GLU A 127 18.30 -10.45 14.28
N GLU A 128 17.85 -9.28 13.82
CA GLU A 128 18.16 -7.98 14.39
C GLU A 128 17.34 -7.74 15.66
N LYS A 129 18.06 -7.57 16.76
CA LYS A 129 17.47 -7.40 18.10
C LYS A 129 17.03 -5.96 18.39
N ASP A 130 17.60 -5.00 17.67
CA ASP A 130 17.26 -3.59 17.83
C ASP A 130 15.96 -3.27 17.07
N ILE A 131 14.93 -2.85 17.79
CA ILE A 131 13.62 -2.52 17.22
C ILE A 131 13.69 -1.34 16.24
N PHE A 132 14.69 -0.45 16.38
CA PHE A 132 14.85 0.72 15.52
C PHE A 132 15.45 0.39 14.15
N THR A 133 16.11 -0.76 14.02
CA THR A 133 16.63 -1.25 12.73
C THR A 133 15.89 -2.47 12.21
N ARG A 134 15.13 -3.16 13.07
CA ARG A 134 14.32 -4.32 12.71
C ARG A 134 13.29 -4.01 11.61
N LYS A 135 13.49 -4.65 10.46
CA LYS A 135 12.56 -4.65 9.33
C LYS A 135 11.36 -5.55 9.54
N LYS A 136 10.30 -5.27 8.80
CA LYS A 136 9.14 -6.14 8.67
C LYS A 136 9.56 -7.48 8.09
N THR A 137 9.08 -8.56 8.70
CA THR A 137 9.25 -9.93 8.20
C THR A 137 7.99 -10.41 7.48
N GLY A 138 8.14 -11.36 6.56
CA GLY A 138 7.05 -11.88 5.73
C GLY A 138 6.86 -11.08 4.45
N ILE A 139 5.61 -10.92 4.01
CA ILE A 139 5.28 -10.29 2.73
C ILE A 139 5.36 -8.76 2.88
N ARG A 140 6.14 -8.12 2.02
CA ARG A 140 6.22 -6.66 1.91
C ARG A 140 4.90 -6.10 1.40
N ASP A 141 4.39 -5.06 2.06
CA ASP A 141 3.18 -4.40 1.58
C ASP A 141 3.53 -3.40 0.47
N VAL A 142 2.72 -3.34 -0.59
CA VAL A 142 2.86 -2.29 -1.60
C VAL A 142 2.37 -0.98 -0.99
N GLN A 143 3.31 -0.15 -0.52
CA GLN A 143 3.07 1.19 0.00
C GLN A 143 4.38 2.01 0.05
N PHE A 144 4.26 3.34 0.17
CA PHE A 144 5.42 4.23 0.17
C PHE A 144 6.41 3.96 1.31
N MET A 145 5.95 3.69 2.53
CA MET A 145 6.86 3.53 3.68
C MET A 145 7.60 2.19 3.64
N GLU A 146 6.95 1.13 3.18
CA GLU A 146 7.62 -0.16 2.94
C GLU A 146 8.64 -0.07 1.79
N TRP A 147 8.35 0.72 0.76
CA TRP A 147 9.32 1.02 -0.30
C TRP A 147 10.57 1.73 0.26
N LEU A 148 10.39 2.73 1.13
CA LEU A 148 11.52 3.41 1.78
C LEU A 148 12.33 2.46 2.66
N GLU A 149 11.65 1.59 3.42
CA GLU A 149 12.30 0.54 4.21
C GLU A 149 13.10 -0.43 3.33
N TYR A 150 12.56 -0.82 2.17
CA TYR A 150 13.25 -1.66 1.19
C TYR A 150 14.49 -0.98 0.60
N VAL A 151 14.42 0.31 0.26
CA VAL A 151 15.51 1.03 -0.39
C VAL A 151 16.63 1.43 0.57
N TYR A 152 16.29 1.85 1.79
CA TYR A 152 17.25 2.41 2.75
C TYR A 152 17.65 1.48 3.87
N ASP A 153 17.08 0.27 3.92
CA ASP A 153 17.42 -0.74 4.91
C ASP A 153 17.20 -0.28 6.36
N CYS A 154 16.05 0.35 6.64
CA CYS A 154 15.71 0.89 7.96
C CYS A 154 14.23 0.70 8.32
N ASN A 155 13.90 0.66 9.61
CA ASN A 155 12.52 0.45 10.06
C ASN A 155 11.65 1.70 9.86
N PHE A 156 10.65 1.60 8.97
CA PHE A 156 9.59 2.58 8.83
C PHE A 156 8.20 2.05 9.22
N VAL A 157 7.97 0.75 9.02
CA VAL A 157 6.62 0.16 9.10
C VAL A 157 6.41 -0.71 10.35
N THR A 158 7.49 -1.25 10.92
CA THR A 158 7.40 -2.07 12.13
C THR A 158 7.14 -1.17 13.32
N ALA A 159 5.97 -1.37 13.93
CA ALA A 159 5.56 -0.58 15.07
C ALA A 159 6.46 -0.82 16.28
N ILE A 160 6.72 0.27 17.00
CA ILE A 160 7.44 0.24 18.26
C ILE A 160 6.39 0.20 19.37
N GLU A 161 6.34 -0.91 20.11
CA GLU A 161 5.37 -1.08 21.18
C GLU A 161 5.78 -0.26 22.40
N SER A 162 4.82 0.08 23.27
CA SER A 162 5.10 0.85 24.49
C SER A 162 6.17 0.18 25.38
N LYS A 163 6.28 -1.15 25.32
CA LYS A 163 7.26 -1.95 26.07
C LYS A 163 8.70 -1.78 25.58
N ASP A 164 8.88 -1.31 24.34
CA ASP A 164 10.19 -1.19 23.70
C ASP A 164 10.85 0.18 24.00
N PHE A 165 10.15 1.09 24.70
CA PHE A 165 10.72 2.36 25.15
C PHE A 165 11.43 2.21 26.52
N VAL A 166 12.56 2.93 26.66
CA VAL A 166 13.51 2.83 27.80
C VAL A 166 12.86 3.10 29.17
N GLU A 167 11.80 3.89 29.19
CA GLU A 167 10.99 4.13 30.36
C GLU A 167 9.55 3.80 29.98
N GLY A 168 8.91 2.89 30.71
CA GLY A 168 7.47 2.68 30.63
C GLY A 168 6.77 3.95 31.12
N ILE A 169 6.73 4.99 30.29
CA ILE A 169 6.08 6.25 30.61
C ILE A 169 4.61 5.92 30.79
N ALA A 170 4.07 6.17 31.98
CA ALA A 170 2.64 6.01 32.24
C ALA A 170 1.85 6.88 31.23
N GLY A 171 1.11 6.24 30.32
CA GLY A 171 0.40 6.90 29.21
C GLY A 171 1.15 6.90 27.87
N GLY A 172 2.32 6.29 27.75
CA GLY A 172 3.03 6.12 26.49
C GLY A 172 2.33 5.11 25.58
N HIS A 173 1.93 5.55 24.38
CA HIS A 173 1.26 4.71 23.39
C HIS A 173 2.24 4.18 22.33
N SER A 174 1.92 3.02 21.74
CA SER A 174 2.69 2.44 20.64
C SER A 174 2.83 3.41 19.48
N TYR A 175 4.01 3.48 18.88
CA TYR A 175 4.22 4.22 17.64
C TYR A 175 3.61 3.46 16.46
N ARG A 176 2.74 4.13 15.73
CA ARG A 176 2.23 3.68 14.42
C ARG A 176 2.43 4.82 13.44
N ILE A 177 2.89 4.48 12.24
CA ILE A 177 3.20 5.47 11.22
C ILE A 177 1.91 6.00 10.56
N SER A 178 1.85 7.31 10.33
CA SER A 178 0.88 7.91 9.40
C SER A 178 1.51 8.06 8.02
N THR A 179 0.75 7.77 6.97
CA THR A 179 1.27 7.77 5.60
C THR A 179 0.56 8.80 4.72
N GLN A 180 1.01 8.93 3.48
CA GLN A 180 0.36 9.74 2.45
C GLN A 180 -1.11 9.36 2.29
N LYS A 181 -1.46 8.07 2.45
CA LYS A 181 -2.83 7.60 2.30
C LYS A 181 -3.80 8.27 3.26
N GLU A 182 -3.38 8.50 4.51
CA GLU A 182 -4.22 9.16 5.51
C GLU A 182 -4.12 10.69 5.41
N ILE A 183 -2.93 11.22 5.13
CA ILE A 183 -2.64 12.65 5.21
C ILE A 183 -3.11 13.41 3.97
N PHE A 184 -2.85 12.90 2.76
CA PHE A 184 -3.11 13.65 1.53
C PHE A 184 -4.59 13.99 1.35
N PRO A 185 -5.55 13.06 1.57
CA PRO A 185 -6.96 13.38 1.46
C PRO A 185 -7.42 14.46 2.45
N ILE A 186 -6.79 14.56 3.63
CA ILE A 186 -7.11 15.60 4.61
C ILE A 186 -6.63 16.96 4.09
N LEU A 187 -5.39 17.04 3.60
CA LEU A 187 -4.82 18.26 3.05
C LEU A 187 -5.61 18.77 1.84
N ASP A 188 -6.02 17.87 0.95
CA ASP A 188 -6.83 18.23 -0.23
C ASP A 188 -8.22 18.75 0.16
N LYS A 189 -8.87 18.11 1.14
CA LYS A 189 -10.17 18.57 1.68
C LYS A 189 -10.05 19.94 2.35
N CYS A 190 -8.89 20.27 2.89
CA CYS A 190 -8.57 21.58 3.42
C CYS A 190 -8.11 22.58 2.33
N HIS A 191 -8.12 22.18 1.06
CA HIS A 191 -7.62 22.97 -0.08
C HIS A 191 -6.20 23.49 0.14
N CYS A 192 -5.36 22.65 0.75
CA CYS A 192 -3.96 22.98 1.00
C CYS A 192 -3.19 23.02 -0.32
N MET A 193 -2.56 24.14 -0.63
CA MET A 193 -1.69 24.29 -1.80
C MET A 193 -0.37 24.92 -1.32
N PRO A 194 0.61 24.13 -0.88
CA PRO A 194 1.86 24.65 -0.33
C PRO A 194 2.57 25.57 -1.32
N LYS A 195 2.95 26.76 -0.86
CA LYS A 195 3.76 27.73 -1.62
C LYS A 195 5.17 27.80 -1.08
N ASP A 196 6.05 28.44 -1.85
CA ASP A 196 7.41 28.71 -1.42
C ASP A 196 7.43 29.46 -0.09
N GLY A 197 8.09 28.85 0.89
CA GLY A 197 8.23 29.42 2.22
C GLY A 197 7.14 29.03 3.23
N ASP A 198 6.06 28.38 2.79
CA ASP A 198 5.04 27.82 3.68
C ASP A 198 5.64 26.70 4.54
N GLY A 199 5.20 26.64 5.79
CA GLY A 199 5.64 25.67 6.76
C GLY A 199 4.49 24.87 7.35
N ILE A 200 4.77 23.62 7.70
CA ILE A 200 3.87 22.78 8.49
C ILE A 200 4.60 22.23 9.70
N PHE A 201 3.87 22.12 10.80
CA PHE A 201 4.39 21.64 12.07
C PHE A 201 3.49 20.52 12.59
N ASP A 202 4.09 19.35 12.82
CA ASP A 202 3.39 18.21 13.41
C ASP A 202 3.68 18.15 14.91
N PHE A 203 2.63 18.15 15.74
CA PHE A 203 2.76 18.07 17.18
C PHE A 203 2.21 16.74 17.69
N GLY A 204 3.11 15.88 18.18
CA GLY A 204 2.75 14.58 18.76
C GLY A 204 3.90 13.58 18.81
N CYS A 205 3.58 12.34 19.17
CA CYS A 205 4.40 11.16 18.89
C CYS A 205 3.94 10.56 17.54
N GLY A 206 4.82 9.95 16.75
CA GLY A 206 4.42 9.44 15.41
C GLY A 206 5.03 10.16 14.19
N LYS A 207 5.80 11.22 14.42
CA LYS A 207 6.03 12.29 13.42
C LYS A 207 6.82 11.90 12.18
N GLY A 208 7.68 10.87 12.26
CA GLY A 208 8.61 10.52 11.18
C GLY A 208 7.92 10.29 9.84
N GLY A 209 6.85 9.50 9.81
CA GLY A 209 6.09 9.25 8.58
C GLY A 209 5.30 10.45 8.08
N ALA A 210 4.70 11.23 9.00
CA ALA A 210 3.96 12.43 8.65
C ALA A 210 4.86 13.49 8.02
N MET A 211 6.08 13.67 8.54
CA MET A 211 7.07 14.58 7.97
C MET A 211 7.43 14.19 6.53
N ILE A 212 7.61 12.91 6.24
CA ILE A 212 7.87 12.42 4.88
C ILE A 212 6.65 12.68 3.98
N ALA A 213 5.44 12.43 4.46
CA ALA A 213 4.23 12.73 3.72
C ALA A 213 4.12 14.23 3.39
N PHE A 214 4.41 15.13 4.33
CA PHE A 214 4.38 16.58 4.06
C PHE A 214 5.43 17.02 3.03
N LEU A 215 6.64 16.46 3.08
CA LEU A 215 7.69 16.70 2.06
C LEU A 215 7.22 16.25 0.68
N ASP A 216 6.55 15.11 0.65
CA ASP A 216 6.07 14.51 -0.57
C ASP A 216 4.90 15.29 -1.17
N TYR A 217 3.97 15.76 -0.34
CA TYR A 217 2.84 16.60 -0.71
C TYR A 217 3.27 17.95 -1.31
N GLY A 218 4.36 18.54 -0.82
CA GLY A 218 4.94 19.76 -1.41
C GLY A 218 5.48 20.79 -0.43
N PHE A 219 5.39 20.57 0.89
CA PHE A 219 5.98 21.47 1.86
C PHE A 219 7.52 21.45 1.80
N GLN A 220 8.15 22.62 1.87
CA GLN A 220 9.61 22.76 1.91
C GLN A 220 10.14 22.97 3.33
N LYS A 221 9.29 23.45 4.25
CA LYS A 221 9.64 23.68 5.66
C LYS A 221 8.74 22.83 6.54
N ILE A 222 9.32 21.83 7.20
CA ILE A 222 8.57 20.90 8.04
C ILE A 222 9.25 20.83 9.40
N GLY A 223 8.46 21.00 10.45
CA GLY A 223 8.90 20.82 11.83
C GLY A 223 8.11 19.71 12.52
N GLY A 224 8.75 19.08 13.50
CA GLY A 224 8.17 18.06 14.35
C GLY A 224 8.82 18.07 15.71
#